data_AF-Q2VB29-F1
#
_entry.id   AF-Q2VB29-F1
#
_cell.length_a   1.000
_cell.length_b   1.000
_cell.length_c   1.000
_cell.angle_alpha   90.00
_cell.angle_beta   90.00
_cell.angle_gamma   90.00
#
_symmetry.space_group_name_H-M   'P 1'
#
loop_
_entity.id
_entity.type
_entity.pdbx_description
1 polymer ?
#
loop_
_entity_poly.entity_id
_entity_poly.type
_entity_poly.pdbx_seq_one_letter_code
_entity_poly.pdbx_strand_id
1 'polypeptide(L)'
;MEVAGQPLCLLVFMLVMVIGNLVVLNLFLALLLSSFSADNLSTTDEDGEMNNLQIAFARLHRGADWVRRAVCSLFEHKRRKRKEVKDGLMLKGNGVLGLINHRGDGHIVADGDGYTAAPELTVSVPIASGESDVEFPEEEEEEERTSDEEEENQRDDISLSEGSTVDLRPSEEEEECSETAEEQMDPDECFPEGWVKHFGFCEVDTTQGCGKIWWTFRKTCYQIVEHSWFETFIIFMILLSSSALAFEDIYIEQRKVIKVVLEYADKVFTYIFIVEMLLKWMAYGFKTYFTNYWCWLDFLIVDVSLISLIANALGYSDFAAIKTLRTLRALRPLRALSRFEGMRVVVNALLGAIPSIMNVLLVCLIFWLIFSIMGVNLFAGKFGRCVNGDGQIYNISMVNNKSDCLAMNDTQYYWTKVKVNFDNVGAGYLALLQVATFKGWMDIMYAAVDSRAVEEQPVYEINLYMYLYFVIFI
;
A
#
# COMPACT_ATOMS: atom_id res chain seq x y z
N MET A 1 -5.33 21.47 43.73
CA MET A 1 -4.80 20.95 45.01
C MET A 1 -3.90 21.96 45.69
N GLU A 2 -2.98 22.60 44.96
CA GLU A 2 -2.08 23.63 45.50
C GLU A 2 -2.81 24.90 45.97
N VAL A 3 -3.83 25.35 45.23
CA VAL A 3 -4.57 26.58 45.56
C VAL A 3 -5.73 26.37 46.55
N ALA A 4 -6.44 25.24 46.50
CA ALA A 4 -7.72 25.03 47.20
C ALA A 4 -7.75 23.79 48.13
N GLY A 5 -6.60 23.14 48.36
CA GLY A 5 -6.49 21.94 49.19
C GLY A 5 -6.78 20.62 48.45
N GLN A 6 -6.23 19.53 48.95
CA GLN A 6 -6.32 18.20 48.33
C GLN A 6 -7.72 17.54 48.36
N PRO A 7 -8.46 17.48 49.50
CA PRO A 7 -9.64 16.62 49.60
C PRO A 7 -10.79 17.10 48.71
N LEU A 8 -11.06 18.41 48.67
CA LEU A 8 -12.12 18.98 47.85
C LEU A 8 -11.80 18.86 46.35
N CYS A 9 -10.55 19.17 45.94
CA CYS A 9 -10.13 19.03 44.56
C CYS A 9 -10.25 17.57 44.08
N LEU A 10 -9.79 16.60 44.88
CA LEU A 10 -9.91 15.19 44.53
C LEU A 10 -11.37 14.78 44.34
N LEU A 11 -12.23 15.16 45.27
CA LEU A 11 -13.66 14.83 45.19
C LEU A 11 -14.28 15.39 43.90
N VAL A 12 -14.07 16.68 43.61
CA VAL A 12 -14.68 17.33 42.43
C VAL A 12 -14.13 16.77 41.13
N PHE A 13 -12.79 16.67 40.98
CA PHE A 13 -12.21 16.19 39.73
C PHE A 13 -12.50 14.71 39.48
N MET A 14 -12.49 13.86 40.51
CA MET A 14 -12.85 12.45 40.35
C MET A 14 -14.33 12.28 39.99
N LEU A 15 -15.22 13.08 40.60
CA LEU A 15 -16.65 13.04 40.27
C LEU A 15 -16.90 13.50 38.83
N VAL A 16 -16.29 14.60 38.40
CA VAL A 16 -16.40 15.09 37.01
C VAL A 16 -15.83 14.08 36.02
N MET A 17 -14.69 13.45 36.34
CA MET A 17 -14.08 12.43 35.48
C MET A 17 -14.99 11.21 35.35
N VAL A 18 -15.48 10.66 36.48
CA VAL A 18 -16.30 9.44 36.46
C VAL A 18 -17.66 9.69 35.82
N ILE A 19 -18.40 10.70 36.29
CA ILE A 19 -19.75 10.98 35.76
C ILE A 19 -19.66 11.52 34.34
N GLY A 20 -18.72 12.43 34.06
CA GLY A 20 -18.55 13.01 32.73
C GLY A 20 -18.19 11.96 31.68
N ASN A 21 -17.20 11.11 31.96
CA ASN A 21 -16.83 10.06 31.02
C ASN A 21 -17.94 8.99 30.86
N LEU A 22 -18.69 8.68 31.93
CA LEU A 22 -19.83 7.77 31.84
C LEU A 22 -20.91 8.33 30.91
N VAL A 23 -21.23 9.62 31.00
CA VAL A 23 -22.20 10.28 30.12
C VAL A 23 -21.71 10.33 28.68
N VAL A 24 -20.45 10.71 28.45
CA VAL A 24 -19.85 10.76 27.11
C VAL A 24 -19.81 9.37 26.47
N LEU A 25 -19.42 8.34 27.24
CA LEU A 25 -19.39 6.96 26.77
C LEU A 25 -20.78 6.44 26.41
N ASN A 26 -21.79 6.71 27.26
CA ASN A 26 -23.17 6.31 26.97
C ASN A 26 -23.73 7.03 25.74
N LEU A 27 -23.44 8.32 25.57
CA LEU A 27 -23.82 9.07 24.37
C LEU A 27 -23.17 8.46 23.11
N PHE A 28 -21.88 8.15 23.18
CA PHE A 28 -21.13 7.55 22.08
C PHE A 28 -21.69 6.16 21.71
N LEU A 29 -21.94 5.30 22.70
CA LEU A 29 -22.53 3.98 22.48
C LEU A 29 -23.94 4.09 21.88
N ALA A 30 -24.78 5.00 22.37
CA ALA A 30 -26.11 5.21 21.84
C ALA A 30 -26.09 5.63 20.37
N LEU A 31 -25.19 6.54 19.99
CA LEU A 31 -25.02 6.97 18.60
C LEU A 31 -24.52 5.83 17.71
N LEU A 32 -23.54 5.05 18.17
CA LEU A 32 -23.03 3.90 17.41
C LEU A 32 -24.11 2.83 17.20
N LEU A 33 -24.82 2.44 18.27
CA LEU A 33 -25.88 1.42 18.19
C LEU A 33 -27.03 1.87 17.30
N SER A 34 -27.43 3.15 17.38
CA SER A 34 -28.46 3.70 16.51
C SER A 34 -28.04 3.72 15.03
N SER A 35 -26.77 3.98 14.74
CA SER A 35 -26.25 3.95 13.37
C SER A 35 -26.26 2.53 12.80
N PHE A 36 -25.81 1.54 13.57
CA PHE A 36 -25.78 0.14 13.10
C PHE A 36 -27.18 -0.48 12.94
N SER A 37 -28.16 -0.07 13.74
CA SER A 37 -29.54 -0.51 13.55
C SER A 37 -30.17 0.04 12.26
N ALA A 38 -29.72 1.21 11.78
CA ALA A 38 -30.22 1.80 10.54
C ALA A 38 -29.62 1.12 9.30
N ASP A 39 -28.33 0.74 9.35
CA ASP A 39 -27.66 0.07 8.23
C ASP A 39 -28.26 -1.30 7.92
N ASN A 40 -28.65 -2.09 8.94
CA ASN A 40 -29.29 -3.40 8.75
C ASN A 40 -30.67 -3.34 8.06
N LEU A 41 -31.34 -2.17 8.04
CA LEU A 41 -32.58 -1.98 7.27
C LEU A 41 -32.34 -1.54 5.82
N SER A 42 -31.13 -1.09 5.49
CA SER A 42 -30.79 -0.63 4.13
C SER A 42 -30.11 -1.69 3.28
N THR A 43 -29.60 -2.77 3.88
CA THR A 43 -28.82 -3.81 3.18
C THR A 43 -29.67 -4.92 2.57
N THR A 44 -31.00 -4.91 2.68
CA THR A 44 -31.85 -5.93 2.04
C THR A 44 -32.34 -5.56 0.64
N ASP A 45 -32.21 -4.29 0.22
CA ASP A 45 -32.90 -3.79 -0.98
C ASP A 45 -31.97 -3.26 -2.10
N GLU A 46 -30.63 -3.27 -1.93
CA GLU A 46 -29.67 -2.68 -2.90
C GLU A 46 -28.70 -3.68 -3.58
N ASP A 47 -29.01 -4.97 -3.64
CA ASP A 47 -28.17 -5.96 -4.36
C ASP A 47 -28.36 -5.97 -5.91
N GLY A 48 -29.01 -4.95 -6.48
CA GLY A 48 -29.27 -4.85 -7.93
C GLY A 48 -28.51 -3.76 -8.69
N GLU A 49 -27.99 -2.72 -8.04
CA GLU A 49 -27.38 -1.59 -8.74
C GLU A 49 -25.90 -1.42 -8.37
N MET A 50 -25.02 -1.70 -9.36
CA MET A 50 -23.61 -1.37 -9.25
C MET A 50 -23.43 0.10 -8.84
N ASN A 51 -22.78 0.30 -7.69
CA ASN A 51 -22.52 1.60 -7.11
C ASN A 51 -21.94 2.58 -8.16
N ASN A 52 -22.53 3.77 -8.29
CA ASN A 52 -22.07 4.81 -9.24
C ASN A 52 -20.57 5.10 -9.13
N LEU A 53 -19.98 4.89 -7.95
CA LEU A 53 -18.55 4.99 -7.69
C LEU A 53 -17.73 3.87 -8.34
N GLN A 54 -18.18 2.62 -8.28
CA GLN A 54 -17.53 1.48 -8.95
C GLN A 54 -17.56 1.65 -10.47
N ILE A 55 -18.69 2.14 -11.01
CA ILE A 55 -18.82 2.51 -12.43
C ILE A 55 -17.84 3.66 -12.77
N ALA A 56 -17.67 4.65 -11.90
CA ALA A 56 -16.72 5.75 -12.08
C ALA A 56 -15.25 5.28 -12.05
N PHE A 57 -14.87 4.42 -11.10
CA PHE A 57 -13.54 3.81 -11.05
C PHE A 57 -13.26 2.94 -12.29
N ALA A 58 -14.24 2.16 -12.74
CA ALA A 58 -14.12 1.36 -13.96
C ALA A 58 -14.01 2.23 -15.23
N ARG A 59 -14.61 3.43 -15.24
CA ARG A 59 -14.44 4.42 -16.33
C ARG A 59 -13.06 5.08 -16.27
N LEU A 60 -12.55 5.40 -15.09
CA LEU A 60 -11.22 5.98 -14.90
C LEU A 60 -10.12 5.01 -15.34
N HIS A 61 -10.24 3.73 -14.98
CA HIS A 61 -9.28 2.68 -15.38
C HIS A 61 -9.28 2.49 -16.91
N ARG A 62 -10.47 2.42 -17.53
CA ARG A 62 -10.60 2.36 -19.00
C ARG A 62 -10.02 3.59 -19.70
N GLY A 63 -10.17 4.78 -19.10
CA GLY A 63 -9.55 6.01 -19.58
C GLY A 63 -8.02 5.96 -19.52
N ALA A 64 -7.45 5.47 -18.41
CA ALA A 64 -6.01 5.29 -18.27
C ALA A 64 -5.45 4.28 -19.30
N ASP A 65 -6.16 3.19 -19.55
CA ASP A 65 -5.77 2.19 -20.56
C ASP A 65 -5.89 2.71 -22.00
N TRP A 66 -6.85 3.60 -22.27
CA TRP A 66 -6.96 4.28 -23.56
C TRP A 66 -5.81 5.27 -23.76
N VAL A 67 -5.47 6.07 -22.74
CA VAL A 67 -4.32 7.00 -22.79
C VAL A 67 -3.02 6.22 -22.98
N ARG A 68 -2.82 5.11 -22.26
CA ARG A 68 -1.63 4.26 -22.42
C ARG A 68 -1.50 3.73 -23.85
N ARG A 69 -2.60 3.27 -24.45
CA ARG A 69 -2.63 2.81 -25.85
C ARG A 69 -2.41 3.95 -26.85
N ALA A 70 -2.97 5.12 -26.61
CA ALA A 70 -2.77 6.31 -27.46
C ALA A 70 -1.32 6.82 -27.42
N VAL A 71 -0.68 6.78 -26.24
CA VAL A 71 0.74 7.13 -26.10
C VAL A 71 1.62 6.11 -26.82
N CYS A 72 1.34 4.82 -26.68
CA CYS A 72 2.06 3.77 -27.41
C CYS A 72 1.91 3.92 -28.93
N SER A 73 0.70 4.20 -29.44
CA SER A 73 0.47 4.36 -30.88
C SER A 73 1.15 5.60 -31.44
N LEU A 74 1.20 6.71 -30.69
CA LEU A 74 1.97 7.91 -31.07
C LEU A 74 3.47 7.63 -31.09
N PHE A 75 3.99 6.85 -30.14
CA PHE A 75 5.40 6.44 -30.13
C PHE A 75 5.74 5.56 -31.33
N GLU A 76 4.89 4.59 -31.67
CA GLU A 76 5.07 3.74 -32.85
C GLU A 76 4.99 4.52 -34.16
N HIS A 77 4.05 5.46 -34.28
CA HIS A 77 3.92 6.32 -35.44
C HIS A 77 5.14 7.25 -35.60
N LYS A 78 5.70 7.76 -34.50
CA LYS A 78 6.92 8.57 -34.51
C LYS A 78 8.15 7.72 -34.85
N ARG A 79 8.18 6.44 -34.43
CA ARG A 79 9.24 5.48 -34.75
C ARG A 79 9.20 5.02 -36.21
N ARG A 80 8.00 4.83 -36.80
CA ARG A 80 7.80 4.58 -38.24
C ARG A 80 8.25 5.77 -39.10
N LYS A 81 7.84 7.00 -38.77
CA LYS A 81 8.33 8.22 -39.46
C LYS A 81 9.85 8.36 -39.37
N ARG A 82 10.47 7.98 -38.25
CA ARG A 82 11.95 8.00 -38.11
C ARG A 82 12.65 6.93 -38.96
N LYS A 83 12.01 5.79 -39.22
CA LYS A 83 12.51 4.74 -40.13
C LYS A 83 12.40 5.18 -41.59
N GLU A 84 11.25 5.71 -42.01
CA GLU A 84 11.04 6.19 -43.39
C GLU A 84 12.00 7.33 -43.78
N VAL A 85 12.30 8.25 -42.85
CA VAL A 85 13.31 9.30 -43.07
C VAL A 85 14.74 8.73 -43.17
N LYS A 86 15.01 7.60 -42.50
CA LYS A 86 16.32 6.93 -42.54
C LYS A 86 16.51 6.12 -43.84
N ASP A 87 15.45 5.47 -44.30
CA ASP A 87 15.45 4.67 -45.53
C ASP A 87 15.43 5.56 -46.78
N GLY A 88 14.75 6.71 -46.73
CA GLY A 88 14.79 7.73 -47.79
C GLY A 88 16.14 8.44 -47.94
N LEU A 89 16.96 8.49 -46.87
CA LEU A 89 18.31 9.06 -46.90
C LEU A 89 19.36 8.07 -47.46
N MET A 90 19.10 6.76 -47.35
CA MET A 90 19.97 5.71 -47.91
C MET A 90 19.81 5.56 -49.43
N LEU A 91 18.65 5.88 -50.01
CA LEU A 91 18.40 5.70 -51.45
C LEU A 91 18.95 6.83 -52.35
N LYS A 92 19.45 7.94 -51.79
CA LYS A 92 19.92 9.11 -52.55
C LYS A 92 21.44 9.17 -52.75
N GLY A 93 22.18 8.18 -52.25
CA GLY A 93 23.64 8.08 -52.38
C GLY A 93 24.06 6.87 -53.20
N ASN A 94 23.82 6.89 -54.52
CA ASN A 94 24.62 6.21 -55.53
C ASN A 94 24.07 6.55 -56.93
N GLY A 95 24.79 7.38 -57.67
CA GLY A 95 24.40 7.83 -59.00
C GLY A 95 25.11 7.09 -60.15
N VAL A 96 24.33 6.84 -61.21
CA VAL A 96 24.68 7.02 -62.64
C VAL A 96 25.62 5.99 -63.33
N LEU A 97 25.10 5.14 -64.25
CA LEU A 97 25.04 5.35 -65.71
C LEU A 97 24.79 4.03 -66.52
N GLY A 98 23.74 4.04 -67.36
CA GLY A 98 23.70 3.50 -68.75
C GLY A 98 23.43 2.00 -69.02
N LEU A 99 22.28 1.67 -69.65
CA LEU A 99 22.13 1.31 -71.10
C LEU A 99 20.69 0.80 -71.46
N ILE A 100 20.02 1.46 -72.43
CA ILE A 100 19.25 0.99 -73.64
C ILE A 100 18.40 -0.32 -73.53
N ASN A 101 17.12 -0.50 -73.92
CA ASN A 101 16.26 0.01 -75.03
C ASN A 101 14.75 -0.35 -74.84
N HIS A 102 13.85 0.44 -75.48
CA HIS A 102 12.52 0.15 -76.12
C HIS A 102 11.51 -0.85 -75.50
N ARG A 103 10.17 -0.63 -75.44
CA ARG A 103 9.21 -0.11 -76.45
C ARG A 103 7.76 -0.02 -75.86
N GLY A 104 7.01 1.06 -76.19
CA GLY A 104 5.53 1.15 -76.37
C GLY A 104 4.61 0.97 -75.15
N ASP A 105 3.47 1.65 -74.97
CA ASP A 105 2.67 2.54 -75.82
C ASP A 105 1.53 3.17 -74.97
N GLY A 106 0.94 4.30 -75.40
CA GLY A 106 -0.48 4.64 -75.10
C GLY A 106 -0.85 5.78 -74.12
N HIS A 107 -0.89 7.03 -74.62
CA HIS A 107 -1.91 8.13 -74.50
C HIS A 107 -2.85 8.24 -73.26
N ILE A 108 -2.88 9.30 -72.42
CA ILE A 108 -3.33 10.75 -72.46
C ILE A 108 -4.88 11.00 -72.40
N VAL A 109 -5.28 11.90 -71.45
CA VAL A 109 -6.54 12.69 -71.20
C VAL A 109 -7.76 11.89 -70.68
N ALA A 110 -8.68 12.34 -69.80
CA ALA A 110 -9.06 13.64 -69.25
C ALA A 110 -9.87 13.50 -67.94
N ASP A 111 -9.79 14.56 -67.12
CA ASP A 111 -10.80 15.25 -66.29
C ASP A 111 -12.15 14.59 -65.89
N GLY A 112 -12.58 14.82 -64.64
CA GLY A 112 -13.94 14.52 -64.19
C GLY A 112 -14.13 14.45 -62.68
N ASP A 113 -14.39 15.59 -62.04
CA ASP A 113 -14.97 15.69 -60.69
C ASP A 113 -16.34 14.98 -60.60
N GLY A 114 -16.60 14.32 -59.47
CA GLY A 114 -17.90 13.71 -59.19
C GLY A 114 -18.05 13.22 -57.75
N TYR A 115 -18.55 14.09 -56.88
CA TYR A 115 -19.15 13.70 -55.60
C TYR A 115 -20.36 12.79 -55.82
N THR A 116 -20.41 11.63 -55.17
CA THR A 116 -21.68 10.96 -54.82
C THR A 116 -21.53 10.21 -53.51
N ALA A 117 -22.38 10.57 -52.55
CA ALA A 117 -22.68 9.77 -51.38
C ALA A 117 -23.67 8.66 -51.77
N ALA A 118 -23.54 7.49 -51.14
CA ALA A 118 -24.69 6.63 -50.90
C ALA A 118 -24.50 5.81 -49.60
N PRO A 119 -25.61 5.48 -48.91
CA PRO A 119 -25.66 5.05 -47.52
C PRO A 119 -26.02 3.55 -47.40
N GLU A 120 -26.24 3.11 -46.15
CA GLU A 120 -26.76 1.80 -45.73
C GLU A 120 -25.76 0.64 -45.64
N LEU A 121 -25.29 0.39 -44.40
CA LEU A 121 -24.89 -0.94 -43.97
C LEU A 121 -25.62 -1.27 -42.66
N THR A 122 -26.69 -2.04 -42.79
CA THR A 122 -27.48 -2.61 -41.69
C THR A 122 -26.67 -3.71 -41.01
N VAL A 123 -26.46 -3.56 -39.70
CA VAL A 123 -25.85 -4.59 -38.84
C VAL A 123 -26.98 -5.37 -38.16
N SER A 124 -27.10 -6.64 -38.49
CA SER A 124 -27.98 -7.59 -37.80
C SER A 124 -27.26 -8.21 -36.60
N VAL A 125 -27.94 -8.22 -35.44
CA VAL A 125 -27.51 -8.88 -34.20
C VAL A 125 -28.34 -10.16 -34.04
N PRO A 126 -27.75 -11.31 -33.68
CA PRO A 126 -28.53 -12.51 -33.37
C PRO A 126 -29.22 -12.36 -32.02
N ILE A 127 -30.53 -12.59 -32.02
CA ILE A 127 -31.40 -12.69 -30.85
C ILE A 127 -31.12 -14.02 -30.15
N ALA A 128 -30.82 -13.97 -28.85
CA ALA A 128 -30.78 -15.15 -27.99
C ALA A 128 -32.21 -15.59 -27.66
N SER A 129 -32.46 -16.89 -27.77
CA SER A 129 -33.73 -17.53 -27.42
C SER A 129 -34.00 -17.43 -25.91
N GLY A 130 -35.22 -17.07 -25.55
CA GLY A 130 -35.69 -17.08 -24.17
C GLY A 130 -35.86 -18.52 -23.67
N GLU A 131 -35.29 -18.78 -22.49
CA GLU A 131 -35.62 -19.95 -21.70
C GLU A 131 -36.47 -19.50 -20.50
N SER A 132 -37.47 -20.33 -20.23
CA SER A 132 -38.56 -20.18 -19.29
C SER A 132 -38.13 -20.54 -17.88
N ASP A 133 -38.30 -19.61 -16.94
CA ASP A 133 -38.19 -19.90 -15.51
C ASP A 133 -39.43 -20.69 -15.05
N VAL A 134 -39.17 -21.83 -14.41
CA VAL A 134 -40.17 -22.71 -13.82
C VAL A 134 -40.18 -22.43 -12.32
N GLU A 135 -41.31 -21.93 -11.84
CA GLU A 135 -41.61 -21.63 -10.45
C GLU A 135 -41.97 -22.94 -9.70
N PHE A 136 -41.29 -23.26 -8.59
CA PHE A 136 -41.83 -24.12 -7.53
C PHE A 136 -41.39 -23.60 -6.16
N PRO A 137 -42.24 -23.74 -5.13
CA PRO A 137 -42.31 -22.84 -3.99
C PRO A 137 -41.46 -23.26 -2.79
N GLU A 138 -41.08 -22.27 -1.99
CA GLU A 138 -40.53 -22.42 -0.64
C GLU A 138 -41.64 -22.90 0.30
N GLU A 139 -41.39 -23.97 1.05
CA GLU A 139 -42.17 -24.35 2.23
C GLU A 139 -41.59 -23.61 3.44
N GLU A 140 -42.43 -22.77 4.05
CA GLU A 140 -42.24 -22.23 5.39
C GLU A 140 -42.45 -23.33 6.43
N GLU A 141 -41.56 -23.47 7.41
CA GLU A 141 -41.94 -23.87 8.76
C GLU A 141 -41.28 -22.96 9.80
N GLU A 142 -42.14 -22.33 10.58
CA GLU A 142 -41.87 -21.43 11.70
C GLU A 142 -41.36 -22.17 12.96
N GLU A 143 -40.47 -21.48 13.67
CA GLU A 143 -40.29 -21.36 15.13
C GLU A 143 -40.35 -22.60 16.07
N GLU A 144 -39.33 -22.74 16.92
CA GLU A 144 -39.49 -22.47 18.36
C GLU A 144 -38.14 -22.34 19.11
N ARG A 145 -38.13 -21.41 20.08
CA ARG A 145 -37.02 -21.03 20.96
C ARG A 145 -36.88 -22.01 22.12
N THR A 146 -35.66 -22.25 22.60
CA THR A 146 -35.29 -22.24 24.04
C THR A 146 -33.78 -22.40 24.19
N SER A 147 -33.13 -21.50 24.95
CA SER A 147 -31.81 -21.74 25.52
C SER A 147 -31.68 -20.93 26.80
N ASP A 148 -31.81 -21.61 27.93
CA ASP A 148 -31.31 -21.15 29.23
C ASP A 148 -30.29 -22.17 29.76
N GLU A 149 -29.13 -21.60 30.09
CA GLU A 149 -28.31 -21.86 31.28
C GLU A 149 -27.52 -23.17 31.50
N GLU A 150 -26.23 -22.94 31.73
CA GLU A 150 -25.39 -23.43 32.85
C GLU A 150 -24.27 -24.46 32.63
N GLU A 151 -23.19 -24.14 33.34
CA GLU A 151 -21.86 -24.72 33.42
C GLU A 151 -21.84 -26.08 34.13
N GLU A 152 -20.87 -26.96 33.82
CA GLU A 152 -19.79 -27.32 34.76
C GLU A 152 -18.87 -28.44 34.24
N ASN A 153 -17.58 -28.21 34.53
CA ASN A 153 -16.46 -29.13 34.62
C ASN A 153 -16.78 -30.54 35.16
N GLN A 154 -16.16 -31.58 34.57
CA GLN A 154 -15.47 -32.60 35.36
C GLN A 154 -14.38 -33.35 34.58
N ARG A 155 -13.25 -33.56 35.26
CA ARG A 155 -12.03 -34.25 34.81
C ARG A 155 -12.06 -35.73 35.22
N ASP A 156 -11.03 -36.43 34.71
CA ASP A 156 -10.44 -37.70 35.18
C ASP A 156 -11.21 -38.94 34.65
N ASP A 157 -10.62 -39.93 33.96
CA ASP A 157 -9.40 -40.67 34.29
C ASP A 157 -8.98 -41.60 33.11
N ILE A 158 -7.72 -41.99 33.12
CA ILE A 158 -7.08 -42.91 32.17
C ILE A 158 -7.22 -44.35 32.70
N SER A 159 -7.72 -45.30 31.89
CA SER A 159 -7.43 -46.73 32.07
C SER A 159 -7.57 -47.52 30.77
N LEU A 160 -6.51 -48.23 30.41
CA LEU A 160 -6.39 -49.14 29.26
C LEU A 160 -7.17 -50.45 29.50
N SER A 161 -7.83 -50.99 28.46
CA SER A 161 -8.06 -52.45 28.34
C SER A 161 -8.41 -52.84 26.90
N GLU A 162 -7.85 -53.97 26.48
CA GLU A 162 -7.75 -54.48 25.11
C GLU A 162 -9.05 -54.99 24.48
N GLY A 163 -9.16 -54.80 23.16
CA GLY A 163 -9.53 -55.85 22.20
C GLY A 163 -11.01 -56.20 22.01
N SER A 164 -11.63 -55.65 20.96
CA SER A 164 -12.60 -56.41 20.14
C SER A 164 -12.68 -55.86 18.72
N THR A 165 -12.57 -56.77 17.76
CA THR A 165 -12.50 -56.58 16.32
C THR A 165 -13.86 -56.22 15.71
N VAL A 166 -13.91 -55.14 14.91
CA VAL A 166 -14.93 -54.94 13.87
C VAL A 166 -14.23 -54.32 12.65
N ASP A 167 -14.27 -55.04 11.53
CA ASP A 167 -13.81 -54.60 10.22
C ASP A 167 -14.58 -53.34 9.77
N LEU A 168 -13.88 -52.22 9.66
CA LEU A 168 -14.29 -51.10 8.82
C LEU A 168 -13.39 -51.11 7.59
N ARG A 169 -13.98 -51.51 6.47
CA ARG A 169 -13.42 -51.31 5.14
C ARG A 169 -13.20 -49.80 4.97
N PRO A 170 -12.00 -49.31 4.56
CA PRO A 170 -11.83 -47.91 4.25
C PRO A 170 -12.81 -47.53 3.15
N SER A 171 -13.52 -46.43 3.33
CA SER A 171 -14.33 -45.80 2.29
C SER A 171 -13.46 -45.49 1.09
N GLU A 172 -13.92 -45.87 -0.10
CA GLU A 172 -13.27 -45.63 -1.40
C GLU A 172 -12.94 -44.13 -1.61
N GLU A 173 -13.59 -43.23 -0.86
CA GLU A 173 -13.35 -41.77 -0.84
C GLU A 173 -12.02 -41.35 -0.17
N GLU A 174 -11.48 -42.12 0.79
CA GLU A 174 -10.19 -41.81 1.43
C GLU A 174 -8.99 -42.26 0.57
N GLU A 175 -9.13 -43.37 -0.17
CA GLU A 175 -8.13 -43.78 -1.16
C GLU A 175 -8.13 -42.81 -2.35
N GLU A 176 -9.29 -42.37 -2.84
CA GLU A 176 -9.39 -41.38 -3.93
C GLU A 176 -8.84 -40.00 -3.53
N CYS A 177 -8.89 -39.61 -2.25
CA CYS A 177 -8.26 -38.39 -1.73
C CYS A 177 -6.73 -38.53 -1.54
N SER A 178 -6.24 -39.75 -1.29
CA SER A 178 -4.79 -40.02 -1.22
C SER A 178 -4.15 -40.21 -2.59
N GLU A 179 -4.86 -40.82 -3.55
CA GLU A 179 -4.41 -40.99 -4.93
C GLU A 179 -4.42 -39.65 -5.69
N THR A 180 -5.38 -38.77 -5.43
CA THR A 180 -5.39 -37.40 -5.99
C THR A 180 -4.32 -36.48 -5.36
N ALA A 181 -3.92 -36.73 -4.12
CA ALA A 181 -2.82 -36.00 -3.48
C ALA A 181 -1.44 -36.36 -4.07
N GLU A 182 -1.27 -37.58 -4.61
CA GLU A 182 -0.05 -37.97 -5.33
C GLU A 182 -0.03 -37.48 -6.79
N GLU A 183 -1.20 -37.18 -7.39
CA GLU A 183 -1.31 -36.67 -8.77
C GLU A 183 -1.11 -35.14 -8.92
N GLN A 184 -0.96 -34.38 -7.84
CA GLN A 184 -0.77 -32.91 -7.88
C GLN A 184 0.67 -32.42 -7.60
N MET A 185 1.69 -33.23 -7.86
CA MET A 185 3.09 -32.85 -7.60
C MET A 185 3.91 -32.56 -8.87
N ASP A 186 3.27 -32.00 -9.90
CA ASP A 186 3.95 -31.48 -11.08
C ASP A 186 3.97 -29.94 -11.06
N PRO A 187 5.16 -29.30 -11.15
CA PRO A 187 5.27 -27.86 -11.03
C PRO A 187 4.69 -27.14 -12.27
N ASP A 188 3.77 -26.20 -12.04
CA ASP A 188 3.09 -25.35 -13.05
C ASP A 188 3.99 -24.87 -14.18
N GLU A 189 3.51 -24.64 -15.40
CA GLU A 189 4.37 -24.17 -16.50
C GLU A 189 5.19 -22.90 -16.16
N CYS A 190 6.48 -22.93 -16.50
CA CYS A 190 7.46 -21.92 -16.05
C CYS A 190 7.24 -20.52 -16.67
N PHE A 191 6.65 -20.45 -17.87
CA PHE A 191 6.49 -19.22 -18.65
C PHE A 191 5.01 -18.91 -18.93
N PRO A 192 4.62 -17.62 -18.94
CA PRO A 192 3.32 -17.24 -19.47
C PRO A 192 3.22 -17.62 -20.96
N GLU A 193 2.04 -18.08 -21.40
CA GLU A 193 1.77 -18.48 -22.80
C GLU A 193 2.20 -17.43 -23.84
N GLY A 194 2.19 -16.15 -23.47
CA GLY A 194 2.64 -15.03 -24.33
C GLY A 194 4.16 -14.98 -24.60
N TRP A 195 5.00 -15.48 -23.68
CA TRP A 195 6.45 -15.54 -23.86
C TRP A 195 6.87 -16.76 -24.69
N VAL A 196 6.17 -17.89 -24.52
CA VAL A 196 6.35 -19.11 -25.33
C VAL A 196 6.03 -18.85 -26.82
N LYS A 197 5.01 -18.02 -27.10
CA LYS A 197 4.70 -17.57 -28.48
C LYS A 197 5.70 -16.58 -29.08
N HIS A 198 6.40 -15.78 -28.27
CA HIS A 198 7.30 -14.73 -28.76
C HIS A 198 8.75 -15.20 -28.92
N PHE A 199 9.19 -16.13 -28.06
CA PHE A 199 10.48 -16.79 -28.15
C PHE A 199 10.26 -18.29 -28.35
N GLY A 200 10.34 -18.76 -29.60
CA GLY A 200 10.28 -20.20 -29.96
C GLY A 200 11.40 -21.07 -29.38
N PHE A 201 12.25 -20.53 -28.50
CA PHE A 201 13.25 -21.24 -27.71
C PHE A 201 12.71 -21.68 -26.33
N CYS A 202 11.50 -21.25 -25.94
CA CYS A 202 10.88 -21.56 -24.64
C CYS A 202 9.93 -22.76 -24.68
N GLU A 203 9.70 -23.39 -25.84
CA GLU A 203 9.02 -24.68 -25.93
C GLU A 203 10.07 -25.76 -25.63
N VAL A 204 10.35 -25.96 -24.34
CA VAL A 204 11.26 -27.01 -23.90
C VAL A 204 10.49 -28.33 -23.99
N ASP A 205 10.70 -29.07 -25.09
CA ASP A 205 10.28 -30.46 -25.20
C ASP A 205 10.83 -31.25 -23.99
N THR A 206 9.96 -31.58 -23.04
CA THR A 206 10.26 -32.37 -21.83
C THR A 206 10.66 -33.82 -22.16
N THR A 207 10.64 -34.19 -23.43
CA THR A 207 10.92 -35.53 -23.95
C THR A 207 12.36 -35.73 -24.46
N GLN A 208 13.14 -34.66 -24.69
CA GLN A 208 14.57 -34.74 -25.08
C GLN A 208 15.51 -34.49 -23.89
N GLY A 209 16.72 -35.09 -23.93
CA GLY A 209 17.63 -35.22 -22.78
C GLY A 209 17.87 -33.94 -21.96
N CYS A 210 18.11 -32.79 -22.60
CA CYS A 210 18.30 -31.51 -21.90
C CYS A 210 17.02 -31.03 -21.20
N GLY A 211 15.84 -31.27 -21.77
CA GLY A 211 14.54 -30.99 -21.15
C GLY A 211 14.26 -31.91 -19.97
N LYS A 212 14.65 -33.19 -20.04
CA LYS A 212 14.51 -34.14 -18.92
C LYS A 212 15.41 -33.80 -17.74
N ILE A 213 16.65 -33.36 -18.00
CA ILE A 213 17.58 -32.88 -16.95
C ILE A 213 17.02 -31.60 -16.32
N TRP A 214 16.52 -30.67 -17.12
CA TRP A 214 15.87 -29.45 -16.62
C TRP A 214 14.63 -29.75 -15.77
N TRP A 215 13.76 -30.66 -16.22
CA TRP A 215 12.58 -31.09 -15.48
C TRP A 215 12.94 -31.79 -14.17
N THR A 216 13.98 -32.63 -14.19
CA THR A 216 14.48 -33.29 -12.97
C THR A 216 15.04 -32.26 -11.99
N PHE A 217 15.83 -31.30 -12.49
CA PHE A 217 16.36 -30.20 -11.67
C PHE A 217 15.24 -29.32 -11.09
N ARG A 218 14.19 -29.08 -11.87
CA ARG A 218 13.01 -28.36 -11.42
C ARG A 218 12.25 -29.09 -10.31
N LYS A 219 12.02 -30.40 -10.50
CA LYS A 219 11.34 -31.26 -9.52
C LYS A 219 12.14 -31.33 -8.21
N THR A 220 13.47 -31.42 -8.28
CA THR A 220 14.30 -31.36 -7.07
C THR A 220 14.28 -29.97 -6.42
N CYS A 221 14.28 -28.88 -7.19
CA CYS A 221 14.13 -27.53 -6.64
C CYS A 221 12.78 -27.36 -5.91
N TYR A 222 11.69 -27.86 -6.49
CA TYR A 222 10.36 -27.84 -5.87
C TYR A 222 10.35 -28.62 -4.55
N GLN A 223 10.88 -29.85 -4.56
CA GLN A 223 11.02 -30.65 -3.34
C GLN A 223 11.87 -29.97 -2.26
N ILE A 224 12.94 -29.25 -2.64
CA ILE A 224 13.80 -28.53 -1.69
C ILE A 224 13.07 -27.33 -1.09
N VAL A 225 12.36 -26.53 -1.91
CA VAL A 225 11.68 -25.31 -1.46
C VAL A 225 10.51 -25.64 -0.52
N GLU A 226 9.77 -26.71 -0.81
CA GLU A 226 8.61 -27.14 0.00
C GLU A 226 9.03 -27.90 1.27
N HIS A 227 10.29 -28.30 1.38
CA HIS A 227 10.76 -29.09 2.52
C HIS A 227 10.75 -28.26 3.82
N SER A 228 10.13 -28.78 4.87
CA SER A 228 9.94 -28.08 6.16
C SER A 228 11.26 -27.67 6.84
N TRP A 229 12.37 -28.39 6.60
CA TRP A 229 13.68 -27.97 7.11
C TRP A 229 14.23 -26.76 6.37
N PHE A 230 14.02 -26.67 5.06
CA PHE A 230 14.44 -25.50 4.29
C PHE A 230 13.64 -24.29 4.73
N GLU A 231 12.33 -24.45 4.94
CA GLU A 231 11.47 -23.47 5.56
C GLU A 231 11.99 -22.96 6.91
N THR A 232 12.26 -23.87 7.83
CA THR A 232 12.77 -23.55 9.17
C THR A 232 14.14 -22.86 9.11
N PHE A 233 15.02 -23.31 8.20
CA PHE A 233 16.33 -22.70 7.98
C PHE A 233 16.22 -21.25 7.52
N ILE A 234 15.35 -20.96 6.54
CA ILE A 234 15.13 -19.61 6.05
C ILE A 234 14.56 -18.72 7.16
N ILE A 235 13.59 -19.20 7.95
CA ILE A 235 13.04 -18.46 9.09
C ILE A 235 14.16 -18.09 10.07
N PHE A 236 15.01 -19.05 10.44
CA PHE A 236 16.13 -18.81 11.34
C PHE A 236 17.11 -17.77 10.77
N MET A 237 17.42 -17.83 9.48
CA MET A 237 18.25 -16.83 8.80
C MET A 237 17.61 -15.43 8.80
N ILE A 238 16.29 -15.33 8.60
CA ILE A 238 15.55 -14.05 8.68
C ILE A 238 15.67 -13.45 10.09
N LEU A 239 15.46 -14.25 11.14
CA LEU A 239 15.56 -13.80 12.52
C LEU A 239 16.97 -13.34 12.87
N LEU A 240 18.00 -14.08 12.43
CA LEU A 240 19.40 -13.73 12.65
C LEU A 240 19.76 -12.43 11.90
N SER A 241 19.31 -12.28 10.65
CA SER A 241 19.54 -11.06 9.87
C SER A 241 18.85 -9.82 10.46
N SER A 242 17.67 -10.01 11.08
CA SER A 242 16.93 -8.93 11.75
C SER A 242 17.56 -8.57 13.08
N SER A 243 18.08 -9.56 13.81
CA SER A 243 18.86 -9.36 15.03
C SER A 243 20.16 -8.60 14.76
N ALA A 244 20.80 -8.84 13.61
CA ALA A 244 22.00 -8.10 13.19
C ALA A 244 21.74 -6.59 13.05
N LEU A 245 20.54 -6.18 12.60
CA LEU A 245 20.16 -4.77 12.50
C LEU A 245 20.05 -4.08 13.86
N ALA A 246 19.66 -4.82 14.92
CA ALA A 246 19.57 -4.26 16.27
C ALA A 246 20.94 -3.87 16.84
N PHE A 247 22.03 -4.45 16.31
CA PHE A 247 23.40 -4.10 16.70
C PHE A 247 23.96 -2.87 15.97
N GLU A 248 23.25 -2.31 14.98
CA GLU A 248 23.63 -1.07 14.29
C GLU A 248 23.26 0.19 15.11
N ASP A 249 23.88 0.34 16.29
CA ASP A 249 23.71 1.51 17.16
C ASP A 249 24.74 2.62 16.89
N ILE A 250 24.58 3.78 17.55
CA ILE A 250 25.50 4.93 17.46
C ILE A 250 26.93 4.54 17.91
N TYR A 251 27.07 3.52 18.74
CA TYR A 251 28.35 3.05 19.29
C TYR A 251 29.08 2.06 18.38
N ILE A 252 28.52 1.73 17.20
CA ILE A 252 29.13 0.78 16.26
C ILE A 252 30.53 1.22 15.79
N GLU A 253 30.79 2.53 15.73
CA GLU A 253 32.10 3.07 15.32
C GLU A 253 33.20 2.81 16.36
N GLN A 254 32.82 2.66 17.63
CA GLN A 254 33.76 2.31 18.71
C GLN A 254 34.10 0.81 18.69
N ARG A 255 33.19 -0.05 18.24
CA ARG A 255 33.35 -1.51 18.22
C ARG A 255 33.72 -2.03 16.82
N LYS A 256 34.99 -1.79 16.43
CA LYS A 256 35.51 -2.16 15.09
C LYS A 256 35.34 -3.64 14.72
N VAL A 257 35.50 -4.56 15.67
CA VAL A 257 35.35 -6.01 15.43
C VAL A 257 33.91 -6.34 15.04
N ILE A 258 32.93 -5.84 15.80
CA ILE A 258 31.50 -6.06 15.55
C ILE A 258 31.13 -5.48 14.18
N LYS A 259 31.59 -4.26 13.86
CA LYS A 259 31.36 -3.64 12.55
C LYS A 259 31.80 -4.53 11.38
N VAL A 260 33.00 -5.11 11.44
CA VAL A 260 33.51 -5.98 10.36
C VAL A 260 32.72 -7.29 10.27
N VAL A 261 32.37 -7.90 11.42
CA VAL A 261 31.56 -9.12 11.47
C VAL A 261 30.17 -8.88 10.87
N LEU A 262 29.52 -7.77 11.23
CA LEU A 262 28.20 -7.40 10.69
C LEU A 262 28.26 -7.14 9.18
N GLU A 263 29.29 -6.47 8.67
CA GLU A 263 29.43 -6.22 7.23
C GLU A 263 29.60 -7.53 6.44
N TYR A 264 30.36 -8.48 6.98
CA TYR A 264 30.51 -9.79 6.36
C TYR A 264 29.21 -10.61 6.46
N ALA A 265 28.58 -10.61 7.62
CA ALA A 265 27.30 -11.29 7.84
C ALA A 265 26.20 -10.77 6.91
N ASP A 266 26.12 -9.45 6.70
CA ASP A 266 25.18 -8.83 5.76
C ASP A 266 25.36 -9.33 4.32
N LYS A 267 26.61 -9.54 3.88
CA LYS A 267 26.91 -10.12 2.57
C LYS A 267 26.43 -11.57 2.52
N VAL A 268 26.72 -12.37 3.55
CA VAL A 268 26.29 -13.77 3.64
C VAL A 268 24.76 -13.90 3.62
N PHE A 269 24.02 -13.11 4.39
CA PHE A 269 22.55 -13.13 4.37
C PHE A 269 22.00 -12.77 2.98
N THR A 270 22.56 -11.74 2.35
CA THR A 270 22.14 -11.33 1.00
C THR A 270 22.34 -12.46 0.00
N TYR A 271 23.47 -13.17 0.04
CA TYR A 271 23.70 -14.33 -0.81
C TYR A 271 22.73 -15.48 -0.55
N ILE A 272 22.45 -15.80 0.72
CA ILE A 272 21.47 -16.84 1.07
C ILE A 272 20.09 -16.50 0.50
N PHE A 273 19.65 -15.25 0.62
CA PHE A 273 18.34 -14.84 0.12
C PHE A 273 18.27 -14.73 -1.41
N ILE A 274 19.37 -14.40 -2.08
CA ILE A 274 19.45 -14.51 -3.55
C ILE A 274 19.31 -15.96 -3.98
N VAL A 275 20.00 -16.89 -3.31
CA VAL A 275 19.89 -18.33 -3.61
C VAL A 275 18.47 -18.83 -3.36
N GLU A 276 17.83 -18.44 -2.26
CA GLU A 276 16.42 -18.73 -1.98
C GLU A 276 15.51 -18.23 -3.10
N MET A 277 15.67 -16.97 -3.54
CA MET A 277 14.88 -16.38 -4.61
C MET A 277 15.05 -17.15 -5.93
N LEU A 278 16.30 -17.50 -6.29
CA LEU A 278 16.59 -18.28 -7.50
C LEU A 278 15.97 -19.68 -7.42
N LEU A 279 16.03 -20.34 -6.26
CA LEU A 279 15.38 -21.64 -6.06
C LEU A 279 13.86 -21.54 -6.23
N LYS A 280 13.21 -20.49 -5.72
CA LYS A 280 11.77 -20.26 -5.89
C LYS A 280 11.39 -19.98 -7.35
N TRP A 281 12.21 -19.21 -8.09
CA TRP A 281 11.99 -18.97 -9.53
C TRP A 281 12.05 -20.26 -10.33
N MET A 282 13.02 -21.12 -10.00
CA MET A 282 13.18 -22.42 -10.64
C MET A 282 12.06 -23.40 -10.28
N ALA A 283 11.63 -23.43 -9.02
CA ALA A 283 10.56 -24.28 -8.54
C ALA A 283 9.18 -23.87 -9.11
N TYR A 284 8.69 -22.70 -8.71
CA TYR A 284 7.33 -22.23 -9.02
C TYR A 284 7.17 -21.65 -10.43
N GLY A 285 8.26 -21.22 -11.06
CA GLY A 285 8.21 -20.53 -12.36
C GLY A 285 7.85 -19.04 -12.26
N PHE A 286 8.08 -18.30 -13.33
CA PHE A 286 7.90 -16.84 -13.33
C PHE A 286 6.44 -16.42 -13.13
N LYS A 287 5.49 -17.15 -13.72
CA LYS A 287 4.06 -16.81 -13.66
C LYS A 287 3.52 -16.90 -12.23
N THR A 288 3.71 -18.04 -11.58
CA THR A 288 3.21 -18.29 -10.21
C THR A 288 3.96 -17.42 -9.19
N TYR A 289 5.27 -17.21 -9.36
CA TYR A 289 6.05 -16.35 -8.47
C TYR A 289 5.57 -14.89 -8.46
N PHE A 290 5.34 -14.28 -9.64
CA PHE A 290 4.92 -12.88 -9.73
C PHE A 290 3.43 -12.63 -9.45
N THR A 291 2.63 -13.69 -9.34
CA THR A 291 1.20 -13.59 -8.96
C THR A 291 1.01 -13.51 -7.44
N ASN A 292 1.95 -14.05 -6.66
CA ASN A 292 1.87 -14.05 -5.19
C ASN A 292 2.47 -12.77 -4.58
N TYR A 293 1.65 -12.00 -3.85
CA TYR A 293 2.07 -10.74 -3.20
C TYR A 293 3.23 -10.93 -2.20
N TRP A 294 3.29 -12.06 -1.50
CA TRP A 294 4.34 -12.33 -0.53
C TRP A 294 5.69 -12.64 -1.19
N CYS A 295 5.67 -13.34 -2.34
CA CYS A 295 6.85 -13.53 -3.18
C CYS A 295 7.32 -12.20 -3.79
N TRP A 296 6.39 -11.30 -4.12
CA TRP A 296 6.71 -9.96 -4.60
C TRP A 296 7.39 -9.09 -3.52
N LEU A 297 6.94 -9.18 -2.26
CA LEU A 297 7.59 -8.52 -1.12
C LEU A 297 9.02 -9.04 -0.91
N ASP A 298 9.21 -10.36 -0.96
CA ASP A 298 10.51 -11.02 -0.85
C ASP A 298 11.47 -10.55 -1.96
N PHE A 299 10.98 -10.55 -3.20
CA PHE A 299 11.69 -10.06 -4.38
C PHE A 299 12.18 -8.62 -4.21
N LEU A 300 11.30 -7.69 -3.82
CA LEU A 300 11.65 -6.28 -3.64
C LEU A 300 12.77 -6.11 -2.61
N ILE A 301 12.72 -6.84 -1.50
CA ILE A 301 13.73 -6.73 -0.43
C ILE A 301 15.09 -7.28 -0.88
N VAL A 302 15.11 -8.39 -1.62
CA VAL A 302 16.33 -8.96 -2.20
C VAL A 302 16.91 -8.01 -3.25
N ASP A 303 16.09 -7.43 -4.12
CA ASP A 303 16.52 -6.48 -5.15
C ASP A 303 17.18 -5.22 -4.56
N VAL A 304 16.57 -4.61 -3.54
CA VAL A 304 17.15 -3.45 -2.85
C VAL A 304 18.52 -3.80 -2.26
N SER A 305 18.66 -5.00 -1.69
CA SER A 305 19.92 -5.50 -1.12
C SER A 305 20.98 -5.77 -2.21
N LEU A 306 20.56 -6.32 -3.35
CA LEU A 306 21.42 -6.61 -4.51
C LEU A 306 21.96 -5.33 -5.14
N ILE A 307 21.10 -4.34 -5.37
CA ILE A 307 21.51 -3.03 -5.91
C ILE A 307 22.53 -2.37 -4.98
N SER A 308 22.30 -2.43 -3.66
CA SER A 308 23.24 -1.90 -2.68
C SER A 308 24.59 -2.63 -2.70
N LEU A 309 24.61 -3.95 -2.92
CA LEU A 309 25.84 -4.74 -2.98
C LEU A 309 26.64 -4.43 -4.26
N ILE A 310 25.98 -4.42 -5.41
CA ILE A 310 26.61 -4.14 -6.71
C ILE A 310 27.18 -2.72 -6.73
N ALA A 311 26.44 -1.75 -6.22
CA ALA A 311 26.91 -0.36 -6.16
C ALA A 311 28.15 -0.19 -5.29
N ASN A 312 28.25 -0.94 -4.19
CA ASN A 312 29.41 -0.94 -3.31
C ASN A 312 30.63 -1.62 -3.97
N ALA A 313 30.40 -2.70 -4.73
CA ALA A 313 31.45 -3.40 -5.47
C ALA A 313 32.02 -2.58 -6.65
N LEU A 314 31.17 -1.78 -7.32
CA LEU A 314 31.57 -0.93 -8.44
C LEU A 314 32.18 0.42 -8.02
N GLY A 315 32.28 0.70 -6.71
CA GLY A 315 32.86 1.93 -6.18
C GLY A 315 31.97 3.17 -6.33
N TYR A 316 30.66 3.01 -6.58
CA TYR A 316 29.71 4.12 -6.66
C TYR A 316 29.14 4.53 -5.29
N SER A 317 29.82 4.19 -4.19
CA SER A 317 29.31 4.29 -2.81
C SER A 317 28.83 5.68 -2.36
N ASP A 318 29.27 6.74 -3.04
CA ASP A 318 29.12 8.12 -2.57
C ASP A 318 27.84 8.82 -3.05
N PHE A 319 27.07 8.22 -3.96
CA PHE A 319 25.78 8.81 -4.34
C PHE A 319 24.80 8.77 -3.17
N ALA A 320 24.14 9.91 -2.91
CA ALA A 320 23.12 10.03 -1.85
C ALA A 320 22.02 8.96 -1.95
N ALA A 321 21.67 8.53 -3.16
CA ALA A 321 20.71 7.45 -3.41
C ALA A 321 21.16 6.10 -2.83
N ILE A 322 22.45 5.76 -2.87
CA ILE A 322 22.94 4.49 -2.32
C ILE A 322 22.93 4.54 -0.78
N LYS A 323 23.14 5.74 -0.20
CA LYS A 323 23.02 5.94 1.24
C LYS A 323 21.58 5.75 1.75
N THR A 324 20.56 6.18 0.98
CA THR A 324 19.15 5.95 1.33
C THR A 324 18.70 4.52 1.04
N LEU A 325 19.20 3.87 -0.01
CA LEU A 325 18.93 2.44 -0.24
C LEU A 325 19.46 1.58 0.92
N ARG A 326 20.61 1.95 1.50
CA ARG A 326 21.14 1.28 2.69
C ARG A 326 20.20 1.38 3.89
N THR A 327 19.38 2.43 4.03
CA THR A 327 18.41 2.51 5.15
C THR A 327 17.19 1.61 4.94
N LEU A 328 16.86 1.25 3.69
CA LEU A 328 15.74 0.35 3.38
C LEU A 328 15.97 -1.10 3.84
N ARG A 329 17.20 -1.49 4.21
CA ARG A 329 17.43 -2.80 4.84
C ARG A 329 16.70 -2.99 6.17
N ALA A 330 16.21 -1.89 6.78
CA ALA A 330 15.28 -1.94 7.92
C ALA A 330 13.93 -2.62 7.57
N LEU A 331 13.63 -2.85 6.29
CA LEU A 331 12.44 -3.58 5.84
C LEU A 331 12.61 -5.11 5.87
N ARG A 332 13.82 -5.65 6.05
CA ARG A 332 14.07 -7.11 6.11
C ARG A 332 13.17 -7.87 7.10
N PRO A 333 12.84 -7.35 8.30
CA PRO A 333 11.90 -8.00 9.21
C PRO A 333 10.50 -8.22 8.62
N LEU A 334 10.09 -7.43 7.61
CA LEU A 334 8.80 -7.63 6.93
C LEU A 334 8.69 -9.00 6.24
N ARG A 335 9.82 -9.64 5.89
CA ARG A 335 9.83 -11.01 5.35
C ARG A 335 9.35 -12.04 6.37
N ALA A 336 9.43 -11.75 7.66
CA ALA A 336 8.85 -12.62 8.68
C ALA A 336 7.31 -12.65 8.58
N LEU A 337 6.68 -11.56 8.13
CA LEU A 337 5.22 -11.47 8.00
C LEU A 337 4.64 -12.48 6.99
N SER A 338 5.37 -12.77 5.90
CA SER A 338 4.91 -13.75 4.91
C SER A 338 5.05 -15.19 5.41
N ARG A 339 5.90 -15.42 6.41
CA ARG A 339 6.29 -16.77 6.84
C ARG A 339 5.57 -17.23 8.10
N PHE A 340 5.17 -16.32 8.98
CA PHE A 340 4.34 -16.64 10.13
C PHE A 340 2.86 -16.59 9.77
N GLU A 341 2.20 -17.76 9.84
CA GLU A 341 0.80 -17.92 9.45
C GLU A 341 -0.14 -17.01 10.24
N GLY A 342 0.08 -16.88 11.55
CA GLY A 342 -0.71 -16.00 12.42
C GLY A 342 -0.64 -14.52 12.01
N MET A 343 0.55 -14.03 11.61
CA MET A 343 0.70 -12.64 11.15
C MET A 343 0.08 -12.42 9.76
N ARG A 344 0.17 -13.41 8.87
CA ARG A 344 -0.47 -13.39 7.55
C ARG A 344 -1.99 -13.27 7.66
N VAL A 345 -2.63 -14.01 8.57
CA VAL A 345 -4.08 -13.92 8.79
C VAL A 345 -4.48 -12.52 9.25
N VAL A 346 -3.75 -11.94 10.21
CA VAL A 346 -4.01 -10.58 10.70
C VAL A 346 -3.83 -9.53 9.58
N VAL A 347 -2.76 -9.63 8.79
CA VAL A 347 -2.52 -8.71 7.67
C VAL A 347 -3.60 -8.84 6.61
N ASN A 348 -4.03 -10.06 6.26
CA ASN A 348 -5.10 -10.27 5.30
C ASN A 348 -6.43 -9.68 5.79
N ALA A 349 -6.76 -9.85 7.08
CA ALA A 349 -7.93 -9.21 7.68
C ALA A 349 -7.85 -7.68 7.63
N LEU A 350 -6.66 -7.11 7.92
CA LEU A 350 -6.43 -5.66 7.84
C LEU A 350 -6.57 -5.15 6.40
N LEU A 351 -5.96 -5.83 5.42
CA LEU A 351 -6.05 -5.49 4.01
C LEU A 351 -7.50 -5.57 3.50
N GLY A 352 -8.27 -6.55 3.98
CA GLY A 352 -9.71 -6.67 3.70
C GLY A 352 -10.54 -5.49 4.22
N ALA A 353 -10.13 -4.87 5.34
CA ALA A 353 -10.80 -3.70 5.90
C ALA A 353 -10.42 -2.37 5.22
N ILE A 354 -9.33 -2.30 4.45
CA ILE A 354 -8.83 -1.06 3.83
C ILE A 354 -9.90 -0.36 2.97
N PRO A 355 -10.67 -1.02 2.09
CA PRO A 355 -11.67 -0.33 1.28
C PRO A 355 -12.72 0.42 2.11
N SER A 356 -13.18 -0.18 3.20
CA SER A 356 -14.13 0.45 4.13
C SER A 356 -13.48 1.62 4.89
N ILE A 357 -12.26 1.42 5.41
CA ILE A 357 -11.49 2.47 6.10
C ILE A 357 -11.25 3.67 5.18
N MET A 358 -10.95 3.44 3.89
CA MET A 358 -10.70 4.51 2.93
C MET A 358 -11.93 5.37 2.67
N ASN A 359 -13.14 4.79 2.68
CA ASN A 359 -14.38 5.55 2.54
C ASN A 359 -14.59 6.49 3.73
N VAL A 360 -14.45 5.97 4.96
CA VAL A 360 -14.57 6.77 6.19
C VAL A 360 -13.48 7.84 6.26
N LEU A 361 -12.24 7.48 5.95
CA LEU A 361 -11.10 8.39 5.93
C LEU A 361 -11.31 9.54 4.94
N LEU A 362 -11.90 9.29 3.77
CA LEU A 362 -12.21 10.34 2.79
C LEU A 362 -13.21 11.35 3.35
N VAL A 363 -14.26 10.89 4.03
CA VAL A 363 -15.23 11.78 4.69
C VAL A 363 -14.56 12.60 5.79
N CYS A 364 -13.73 11.96 6.63
CA CYS A 364 -12.96 12.65 7.66
C CYS A 364 -12.02 13.71 7.08
N LEU A 365 -11.34 13.41 5.97
CA LEU A 365 -10.47 14.38 5.30
C LEU A 365 -11.27 15.58 4.78
N ILE A 366 -12.42 15.37 4.12
CA ILE A 366 -13.25 16.50 3.65
C ILE A 366 -13.74 17.35 4.84
N PHE A 367 -14.16 16.73 5.94
CA PHE A 367 -14.58 17.46 7.12
C PHE A 367 -13.43 18.27 7.74
N TRP A 368 -12.25 17.67 7.89
CA TRP A 368 -11.05 18.35 8.37
C TRP A 368 -10.56 19.43 7.42
N LEU A 369 -10.81 19.32 6.12
CA LEU A 369 -10.49 20.36 5.13
C LEU A 369 -11.20 21.67 5.46
N ILE A 370 -12.48 21.61 5.84
CA ILE A 370 -13.29 22.79 6.16
C ILE A 370 -12.68 23.52 7.35
N PHE A 371 -12.38 22.79 8.43
CA PHE A 371 -11.74 23.35 9.61
C PHE A 371 -10.33 23.86 9.32
N SER A 372 -9.58 23.18 8.46
CA SER A 372 -8.24 23.61 8.09
C SER A 372 -8.27 24.91 7.27
N ILE A 373 -9.20 25.08 6.33
CA ILE A 373 -9.35 26.33 5.56
C ILE A 373 -9.78 27.45 6.50
N MET A 374 -10.74 27.20 7.39
CA MET A 374 -11.14 28.16 8.41
C MET A 374 -9.96 28.56 9.31
N GLY A 375 -9.15 27.59 9.75
CA GLY A 375 -7.97 27.83 10.57
C GLY A 375 -6.90 28.66 9.86
N VAL A 376 -6.66 28.42 8.57
CA VAL A 376 -5.76 29.23 7.75
C VAL A 376 -6.26 30.68 7.69
N ASN A 377 -7.55 30.89 7.44
CA ASN A 377 -8.12 32.25 7.38
C ASN A 377 -8.00 32.98 8.72
N LEU A 378 -8.14 32.27 9.85
CA LEU A 378 -8.07 32.86 11.18
C LEU A 378 -6.64 33.13 11.66
N PHE A 379 -5.70 32.23 11.37
CA PHE A 379 -4.41 32.15 12.07
C PHE A 379 -3.17 32.25 11.17
N ALA A 380 -3.31 32.24 9.84
CA ALA A 380 -2.15 32.28 8.93
C ALA A 380 -1.28 33.52 9.18
N GLY A 381 0.03 33.31 9.31
CA GLY A 381 1.00 34.39 9.53
C GLY A 381 0.97 35.05 10.92
N LYS A 382 0.08 34.62 11.83
CA LYS A 382 -0.05 35.19 13.18
C LYS A 382 0.72 34.44 14.27
N PHE A 383 1.26 33.26 13.97
CA PHE A 383 2.01 32.41 14.92
C PHE A 383 3.52 32.74 14.99
N GLY A 384 3.91 33.92 14.51
CA GLY A 384 5.27 34.40 14.59
C GLY A 384 5.54 35.05 15.95
N ARG A 385 6.72 34.81 16.51
CA ARG A 385 7.17 35.44 17.77
C ARG A 385 8.66 35.76 17.70
N CYS A 386 9.01 36.93 18.23
CA CYS A 386 10.39 37.30 18.48
C CYS A 386 10.87 36.62 19.76
N VAL A 387 11.95 35.85 19.68
CA VAL A 387 12.55 35.14 20.81
C VAL A 387 14.04 35.47 20.94
N ASN A 388 14.54 35.41 22.17
CA ASN A 388 15.97 35.49 22.47
C ASN A 388 16.69 34.16 22.17
N GLY A 389 18.03 34.14 22.18
CA GLY A 389 18.85 32.92 22.16
C GLY A 389 18.48 31.91 23.24
N ASP A 390 17.95 32.38 24.38
CA ASP A 390 17.48 31.56 25.49
C ASP A 390 16.02 31.07 25.33
N GLY A 391 15.33 31.43 24.23
CA GLY A 391 13.98 30.98 23.90
C GLY A 391 12.83 31.74 24.58
N GLN A 392 13.12 32.78 25.37
CA GLN A 392 12.10 33.62 26.02
C GLN A 392 11.46 34.61 25.03
N ILE A 393 10.15 34.87 25.23
CA ILE A 393 9.35 35.81 24.43
C ILE A 393 9.43 37.18 25.09
N TYR A 394 9.77 38.22 24.31
CA TYR A 394 9.80 39.60 24.81
C TYR A 394 8.40 40.21 24.91
N ASN A 395 8.26 41.12 25.88
CA ASN A 395 7.06 41.94 26.03
C ASN A 395 6.87 42.88 24.84
N ILE A 396 5.60 43.11 24.50
CA ILE A 396 5.15 44.01 23.42
C ILE A 396 5.73 45.43 23.51
N SER A 397 6.05 45.91 24.72
CA SER A 397 6.60 47.25 24.93
C SER A 397 8.00 47.44 24.33
N MET A 398 8.74 46.34 24.13
CA MET A 398 10.08 46.38 23.53
C MET A 398 10.05 46.05 22.05
N VAL A 399 9.25 45.06 21.66
CA VAL A 399 9.13 44.59 20.27
C VAL A 399 7.65 44.38 19.97
N ASN A 400 7.08 45.24 19.12
CA ASN A 400 5.67 45.13 18.73
C ASN A 400 5.52 44.36 17.41
N ASN A 401 6.38 44.61 16.43
CA ASN A 401 6.27 44.01 15.10
C ASN A 401 7.52 43.20 14.74
N LYS A 402 7.38 42.32 13.74
CA LYS A 402 8.51 41.59 13.14
C LYS A 402 9.60 42.51 12.61
N SER A 403 9.25 43.65 12.03
CA SER A 403 10.20 44.67 11.59
C SER A 403 11.11 45.15 12.72
N ASP A 404 10.54 45.34 13.91
CA ASP A 404 11.27 45.83 15.08
C ASP A 404 12.20 44.74 15.62
N CYS A 405 11.74 43.48 15.63
CA CYS A 405 12.56 42.32 15.96
C CYS A 405 13.77 42.19 15.02
N LEU A 406 13.57 42.40 13.72
CA LEU A 406 14.64 42.33 12.72
C LEU A 406 15.56 43.57 12.75
N ALA A 407 15.06 44.72 13.19
CA ALA A 407 15.86 45.95 13.32
C ALA A 407 16.82 45.88 14.51
N MET A 408 16.47 45.14 15.56
CA MET A 408 17.34 44.86 16.71
C MET A 408 18.38 43.77 16.41
N ASN A 409 19.03 43.80 15.23
CA ASN A 409 19.92 42.77 14.68
C ASN A 409 21.23 42.55 15.49
N ASP A 410 21.12 42.27 16.78
CA ASP A 410 22.13 41.55 17.54
C ASP A 410 21.94 40.05 17.30
N THR A 411 23.04 39.29 17.40
CA THR A 411 23.10 37.83 17.27
C THR A 411 22.23 37.05 18.26
N GLN A 412 21.43 37.75 19.08
CA GLN A 412 20.61 37.22 20.15
C GLN A 412 19.12 37.16 19.79
N TYR A 413 18.65 37.87 18.74
CA TYR A 413 17.23 37.96 18.41
C TYR A 413 16.91 37.26 17.09
N TYR A 414 15.87 36.42 17.09
CA TYR A 414 15.36 35.86 15.86
C TYR A 414 13.84 35.73 15.90
N TRP A 415 13.21 36.08 14.77
CA TRP A 415 11.79 35.86 14.55
C TRP A 415 11.57 34.40 14.18
N THR A 416 10.91 33.65 15.06
CA THR A 416 10.60 32.24 14.83
C THR A 416 9.10 32.02 14.78
N LYS A 417 8.68 30.94 14.11
CA LYS A 417 7.28 30.50 14.07
C LYS A 417 7.11 29.25 14.92
N VAL A 418 5.89 29.04 15.41
CA VAL A 418 5.52 27.74 16.00
C VAL A 418 5.67 26.64 14.93
N LYS A 419 6.23 25.49 15.33
CA LYS A 419 6.60 24.38 14.42
C LYS A 419 5.38 23.82 13.68
N VAL A 420 4.25 23.72 14.35
CA VAL A 420 2.96 23.30 13.78
C VAL A 420 2.04 24.52 13.81
N ASN A 421 1.55 24.93 12.64
CA ASN A 421 0.82 26.18 12.47
C ASN A 421 -0.22 26.08 11.34
N PHE A 422 -0.97 27.15 11.12
CA PHE A 422 -2.01 27.26 10.09
C PHE A 422 -1.57 28.13 8.89
N ASP A 423 -0.28 28.16 8.54
CA ASP A 423 0.19 28.96 7.39
C ASP A 423 -0.28 28.36 6.04
N ASN A 424 -0.48 27.05 5.98
CA ASN A 424 -0.97 26.32 4.81
C ASN A 424 -2.00 25.27 5.22
N VAL A 425 -2.88 24.87 4.31
CA VAL A 425 -3.89 23.82 4.57
C VAL A 425 -3.24 22.51 5.02
N GLY A 426 -2.14 22.07 4.41
CA GLY A 426 -1.43 20.85 4.85
C GLY A 426 -0.87 20.94 6.28
N ALA A 427 -0.38 22.11 6.69
CA ALA A 427 0.07 22.33 8.07
C ALA A 427 -1.12 22.42 9.04
N GLY A 428 -2.24 22.98 8.58
CA GLY A 428 -3.51 22.97 9.29
C GLY A 428 -4.04 21.56 9.55
N TYR A 429 -3.95 20.63 8.60
CA TYR A 429 -4.27 19.22 8.83
C TYR A 429 -3.40 18.61 9.92
N LEU A 430 -2.09 18.87 9.93
CA LEU A 430 -1.19 18.39 10.98
C LEU A 430 -1.54 19.00 12.35
N ALA A 431 -1.91 20.28 12.38
CA ALA A 431 -2.36 20.96 13.59
C ALA A 431 -3.66 20.35 14.14
N LEU A 432 -4.66 20.15 13.28
CA LEU A 432 -5.92 19.51 13.63
C LEU A 432 -5.73 18.07 14.09
N LEU A 433 -4.81 17.31 13.49
CA LEU A 433 -4.46 15.97 13.94
C LEU A 433 -3.88 15.96 15.38
N GLN A 434 -3.03 16.94 15.73
CA GLN A 434 -2.51 17.09 17.09
C GLN A 434 -3.60 17.47 18.10
N VAL A 435 -4.55 18.32 17.69
CA VAL A 435 -5.72 18.68 18.49
C VAL A 435 -6.64 17.46 18.70
N ALA A 436 -6.99 16.75 17.64
CA ALA A 436 -7.87 15.57 17.69
C ALA A 436 -7.29 14.41 18.50
N THR A 437 -5.95 14.26 18.50
CA THR A 437 -5.27 13.24 19.32
C THR A 437 -4.99 13.68 20.75
N PHE A 438 -5.36 14.91 21.12
CA PHE A 438 -5.05 15.55 22.40
C PHE A 438 -3.55 15.49 22.77
N LYS A 439 -2.65 15.53 21.76
CA LYS A 439 -1.19 15.52 21.94
C LYS A 439 -0.54 16.70 21.23
N GLY A 440 0.10 17.59 22.00
CA GLY A 440 0.74 18.80 21.46
C GLY A 440 -0.23 19.96 21.18
N TRP A 441 -1.52 19.79 21.47
CA TRP A 441 -2.57 20.79 21.24
C TRP A 441 -2.40 22.08 22.03
N MET A 442 -1.81 22.01 23.24
CA MET A 442 -1.61 23.16 24.12
C MET A 442 -0.84 24.29 23.42
N ASP A 443 0.27 23.96 22.76
CA ASP A 443 1.13 24.94 22.09
C ASP A 443 0.40 25.65 20.94
N ILE A 444 -0.48 24.93 20.23
CA ILE A 444 -1.29 25.45 19.13
C ILE A 444 -2.38 26.37 19.69
N MET A 445 -3.06 25.96 20.75
CA MET A 445 -4.17 26.72 21.35
C MET A 445 -3.68 27.99 22.03
N TYR A 446 -2.55 27.93 22.75
CA TYR A 446 -1.92 29.13 23.31
C TYR A 446 -1.47 30.09 22.20
N ALA A 447 -0.80 29.60 21.16
CA ALA A 447 -0.40 30.45 20.05
C ALA A 447 -1.59 31.08 19.32
N ALA A 448 -2.72 30.38 19.22
CA ALA A 448 -3.95 30.91 18.62
C ALA A 448 -4.62 31.98 19.48
N VAL A 449 -4.68 31.78 20.78
CA VAL A 449 -5.32 32.71 21.73
C VAL A 449 -4.48 33.96 21.94
N ASP A 450 -3.15 33.84 21.90
CA ASP A 450 -2.23 34.96 22.00
C ASP A 450 -2.06 35.72 20.66
N SER A 451 -2.67 35.21 19.58
CA SER A 451 -2.49 35.75 18.23
C SER A 451 -3.20 37.09 18.02
N ARG A 452 -2.50 38.03 17.36
CA ARG A 452 -3.00 39.36 16.98
C ARG A 452 -3.19 39.48 15.46
N ALA A 453 -2.50 40.43 14.82
CA ALA A 453 -2.45 40.55 13.38
C ALA A 453 -1.22 39.82 12.80
N VAL A 454 -1.15 39.78 11.47
CA VAL A 454 -0.06 39.16 10.74
C VAL A 454 1.23 39.94 10.99
N GLU A 455 2.32 39.23 11.32
CA GLU A 455 3.64 39.81 11.64
C GLU A 455 3.70 40.71 12.89
N GLU A 456 2.67 40.69 13.74
CA GLU A 456 2.70 41.32 15.06
C GLU A 456 3.13 40.33 16.15
N GLN A 457 3.77 40.83 17.20
CA GLN A 457 4.14 40.04 18.37
C GLN A 457 2.87 39.61 19.13
N PRO A 458 2.77 38.32 19.52
CA PRO A 458 1.63 37.82 20.29
C PRO A 458 1.55 38.47 21.67
N VAL A 459 0.33 38.60 22.18
CA VAL A 459 0.06 39.15 23.51
C VAL A 459 -0.80 38.14 24.26
N TYR A 460 -0.41 37.87 25.50
CA TYR A 460 -1.09 36.90 26.36
C TYR A 460 -2.60 37.14 26.41
N GLU A 461 -3.38 36.13 26.01
CA GLU A 461 -4.84 36.07 26.09
C GLU A 461 -5.61 37.21 25.41
N ILE A 462 -5.02 37.86 24.41
CA ILE A 462 -5.69 38.96 23.68
C ILE A 462 -6.93 38.50 22.91
N ASN A 463 -6.92 37.26 22.40
CA ASN A 463 -7.98 36.70 21.56
C ASN A 463 -8.59 35.44 22.21
N LEU A 464 -9.01 35.57 23.48
CA LEU A 464 -9.50 34.48 24.32
C LEU A 464 -10.60 33.63 23.66
N TYR A 465 -11.47 34.23 22.85
CA TYR A 465 -12.58 33.52 22.20
C TYR A 465 -12.12 32.50 21.14
N MET A 466 -10.85 32.51 20.73
CA MET A 466 -10.30 31.52 19.80
C MET A 466 -10.28 30.10 20.38
N TYR A 467 -10.40 29.94 21.71
CA TYR A 467 -10.65 28.64 22.32
C TYR A 467 -11.89 27.94 21.75
N LEU A 468 -12.93 28.70 21.38
CA LEU A 468 -14.17 28.15 20.81
C LEU A 468 -13.95 27.45 19.47
N TYR A 469 -13.00 27.91 18.65
CA TYR A 469 -12.66 27.24 17.40
C TYR A 469 -12.23 25.79 17.63
N PHE A 470 -11.39 25.56 18.65
CA PHE A 470 -10.90 24.22 18.98
C PHE A 470 -11.96 23.38 19.69
N VAL A 471 -12.77 24.00 20.56
CA VAL A 471 -13.89 23.31 21.23
C VAL A 471 -14.99 22.87 20.25
N ILE A 472 -15.21 23.60 19.15
CA ILE A 472 -16.18 23.22 18.11
C ILE A 472 -15.61 22.12 17.20
N PHE A 473 -14.29 22.08 17.04
CA PHE A 473 -13.62 21.05 16.24
C PHE A 473 -13.55 19.69 16.96
N ILE A 474 -13.27 19.71 18.25
CA ILE A 474 -13.28 18.53 19.14
C ILE A 474 -14.73 18.08 19.34
#